data_AF-A0A1M5WT23-F1
#
_entry.id   AF-A0A1M5WT23-F1
#
_cell.length_a   1.000
_cell.length_b   1.000
_cell.length_c   1.000
_cell.angle_alpha   90.00
_cell.angle_beta   90.00
_cell.angle_gamma   90.00
#
_symmetry.space_group_name_H-M   'P 1'
#
loop_
_entity.id
_entity.type
_entity.pdbx_description
1 polymer ?
#
loop_
_entity_poly.entity_id
_entity_poly.type
_entity_poly.pdbx_seq_one_letter_code
_entity_poly.pdbx_strand_id
1 'polypeptide(L)'
;MNFAFWRYQLILGLLFIFWVDFFVSGGLLNQVAFNFAIFYPLGFLVGYRRKYENLGSAYLAAFVFNLLSYLMAYLVDVPIESWTIVVLDFTSLVAFLNIGMYIGRRAQSKE
;
A
#
# COMPACT_ATOMS: atom_id res chain seq x y z
N MET A 1 14.36 2.28 15.47
CA MET A 1 13.27 2.04 14.49
C MET A 1 13.45 2.99 13.32
N ASN A 2 13.34 2.51 12.08
CA ASN A 2 13.80 3.24 10.89
C ASN A 2 12.86 4.41 10.55
N PHE A 3 13.36 5.64 10.46
CA PHE A 3 12.56 6.84 10.10
C PHE A 3 11.79 6.67 8.79
N ALA A 4 12.38 5.92 7.85
CA ALA A 4 11.76 5.49 6.60
C ALA A 4 10.40 4.80 6.78
N PHE A 5 10.33 3.85 7.71
CA PHE A 5 9.11 3.08 7.97
C PHE A 5 7.96 3.99 8.39
N TRP A 6 8.22 4.90 9.34
CA TRP A 6 7.21 5.81 9.84
C TRP A 6 6.75 6.81 8.78
N ARG A 7 7.68 7.29 7.94
CA ARG A 7 7.33 8.12 6.79
C ARG A 7 6.39 7.38 5.84
N TYR A 8 6.68 6.12 5.54
CA TYR A 8 5.83 5.30 4.67
C TYR A 8 4.46 5.01 5.32
N GLN A 9 4.40 4.74 6.63
CA GLN A 9 3.14 4.60 7.34
C GLN A 9 2.30 5.87 7.31
N LEU A 10 2.92 7.04 7.47
CA LEU A 10 2.23 8.33 7.36
C LEU A 10 1.64 8.52 5.97
N ILE A 11 2.41 8.23 4.91
CA ILE A 11 1.94 8.32 3.53
C ILE A 11 0.76 7.38 3.29
N LEU A 12 0.88 6.11 3.72
CA LEU A 12 -0.19 5.12 3.59
C LEU A 12 -1.45 5.55 4.33
N GLY A 13 -1.32 6.06 5.56
CA GLY A 13 -2.45 6.58 6.33
C GLY A 13 -3.15 7.76 5.66
N LEU A 14 -2.39 8.69 5.05
CA LEU A 14 -2.97 9.81 4.30
C LEU A 14 -3.72 9.33 3.04
N LEU A 15 -3.12 8.41 2.28
CA LEU A 15 -3.77 7.81 1.10
C LEU A 15 -5.02 7.04 1.52
N PHE A 16 -4.97 6.31 2.62
CA PHE A 16 -6.11 5.59 3.16
C PHE A 16 -7.31 6.50 3.42
N ILE A 17 -7.11 7.60 4.13
CA ILE A 17 -8.19 8.55 4.44
C ILE A 17 -8.86 9.06 3.16
N PHE A 18 -8.09 9.27 2.09
CA PHE A 18 -8.61 9.75 0.82
C PHE A 18 -9.40 8.67 0.06
N TRP A 19 -9.02 7.40 0.19
CA TRP A 19 -9.58 6.28 -0.59
C TRP A 19 -10.44 5.32 0.24
N VAL A 20 -10.73 5.61 1.50
CA VAL A 20 -11.40 4.69 2.44
C VAL A 20 -12.75 4.20 1.94
N ASP A 21 -13.50 5.03 1.22
CA ASP A 21 -14.82 4.65 0.67
C ASP A 21 -14.71 3.51 -0.36
N PHE A 22 -13.58 3.41 -1.08
CA PHE A 22 -13.32 2.29 -2.01
C PHE A 22 -13.01 0.99 -1.27
N PHE A 23 -12.47 1.07 -0.05
CA PHE A 23 -12.23 -0.10 0.79
C PHE A 23 -13.53 -0.66 1.38
N VAL A 24 -14.44 0.24 1.81
CA VAL A 24 -15.70 -0.15 2.46
C VAL A 24 -16.78 -0.59 1.45
N SER A 25 -16.74 -0.07 0.21
CA SER A 25 -17.75 -0.36 -0.82
C SER A 25 -17.75 -1.80 -1.36
N GLY A 26 -16.77 -2.63 -0.97
CA GLY A 26 -16.74 -4.05 -1.33
C GLY A 26 -16.50 -4.32 -2.81
N GLY A 27 -16.37 -5.60 -3.18
CA GLY A 27 -16.14 -6.03 -4.54
C GLY A 27 -14.68 -6.04 -5.01
N LEU A 28 -14.36 -7.02 -5.86
CA LEU A 28 -13.00 -7.28 -6.36
C LEU A 28 -12.36 -6.08 -7.07
N LEU A 29 -13.12 -5.39 -7.93
CA LEU A 29 -12.58 -4.27 -8.72
C LEU A 29 -12.26 -3.07 -7.84
N ASN A 30 -13.10 -2.78 -6.85
CA ASN A 30 -12.86 -1.71 -5.87
C ASN A 30 -11.64 -2.03 -5.02
N GLN A 31 -11.47 -3.29 -4.58
CA GLN A 31 -10.27 -3.70 -3.84
C GLN A 31 -8.99 -3.48 -4.67
N VAL A 32 -8.99 -3.93 -5.93
CA VAL A 32 -7.82 -3.76 -6.81
C VAL A 32 -7.55 -2.28 -7.07
N ALA A 33 -8.58 -1.47 -7.30
CA ALA A 33 -8.46 -0.04 -7.50
C ALA A 33 -7.92 0.68 -6.26
N PHE A 34 -8.42 0.32 -5.08
CA PHE A 34 -7.97 0.82 -3.78
C PHE A 34 -6.49 0.48 -3.55
N ASN A 35 -6.08 -0.76 -3.77
CA ASN A 35 -4.69 -1.17 -3.63
C ASN A 35 -3.75 -0.48 -4.60
N PHE A 36 -4.21 -0.29 -5.83
CA PHE A 36 -3.48 0.53 -6.77
C PHE A 36 -3.33 1.94 -6.22
N ALA A 37 -4.42 2.58 -5.81
CA ALA A 37 -4.42 3.95 -5.31
C ALA A 37 -3.56 4.18 -4.06
N ILE A 38 -3.35 3.16 -3.23
CA ILE A 38 -2.51 3.23 -2.03
C ILE A 38 -1.06 2.80 -2.31
N PHE A 39 -0.86 1.59 -2.83
CA PHE A 39 0.47 0.98 -2.90
C PHE A 39 1.28 1.45 -4.10
N TYR A 40 0.65 1.82 -5.22
CA TYR A 40 1.36 2.35 -6.37
C TYR A 40 2.04 3.69 -6.05
N PRO A 41 1.36 4.72 -5.48
CA PRO A 41 2.01 5.98 -5.14
C PRO A 41 3.11 5.81 -4.10
N LEU A 42 2.91 4.96 -3.09
CA LEU A 42 3.98 4.64 -2.14
C LEU A 42 5.19 4.05 -2.87
N GLY A 43 4.96 3.05 -3.72
CA GLY A 43 6.01 2.42 -4.51
C GLY A 43 6.75 3.44 -5.38
N PHE A 44 6.01 4.32 -6.05
CA PHE A 44 6.54 5.40 -6.86
C PHE A 44 7.47 6.30 -6.05
N LEU A 45 7.05 6.77 -4.88
CA LEU A 45 7.87 7.59 -3.98
C LEU A 45 9.10 6.84 -3.46
N VAL A 46 8.96 5.55 -3.14
CA VAL A 46 10.09 4.67 -2.78
C VAL A 46 11.06 4.55 -3.96
N GLY A 47 10.60 4.65 -5.20
CA GLY A 47 11.46 4.70 -6.38
C GLY A 47 12.47 5.85 -6.38
N TYR A 48 12.15 7.00 -5.77
CA TYR A 48 13.02 8.18 -5.65
C TYR A 48 13.92 8.18 -4.42
N ARG A 49 13.81 7.17 -3.56
CA ARG A 49 14.57 7.10 -2.30
C ARG A 49 16.09 7.14 -2.56
N ARG A 50 16.84 7.49 -1.52
CA ARG A 50 18.31 7.43 -1.56
C ARG A 50 18.79 5.97 -1.54
N LYS A 51 19.91 5.68 -2.22
CA LYS A 51 20.45 4.30 -2.38
C LYS A 51 20.67 3.56 -1.06
N TYR A 52 21.00 4.27 0.02
CA TYR A 52 21.28 3.71 1.34
C TYR A 52 20.03 3.46 2.20
N GLU A 53 18.85 3.89 1.76
CA GLU A 53 17.62 3.55 2.46
C GLU A 53 17.38 2.03 2.33
N ASN A 54 16.63 1.41 3.26
CA ASN A 54 16.31 -0.02 3.17
C ASN A 54 14.96 -0.21 2.45
N LEU A 55 14.93 -1.01 1.37
CA LEU A 55 13.68 -1.35 0.67
C LEU A 55 12.71 -2.13 1.55
N GLY A 56 13.24 -2.98 2.44
CA GLY A 56 12.44 -3.77 3.36
C GLY A 56 11.54 -2.93 4.25
N SER A 57 11.92 -1.68 4.54
CA SER A 57 11.08 -0.75 5.31
C SER A 57 9.77 -0.40 4.57
N ALA A 58 9.79 -0.29 3.24
CA ALA A 58 8.60 0.00 2.44
C ALA A 58 7.64 -1.18 2.40
N TYR A 59 8.17 -2.39 2.18
CA TYR A 59 7.39 -3.63 2.23
C TYR A 59 6.80 -3.89 3.61
N LEU A 60 7.61 -3.71 4.66
CA LEU A 60 7.14 -3.89 6.04
C LEU A 60 6.06 -2.86 6.39
N ALA A 61 6.23 -1.59 5.98
CA ALA A 61 5.21 -0.56 6.18
C ALA A 61 3.91 -0.92 5.46
N ALA A 62 3.98 -1.26 4.17
CA ALA A 62 2.81 -1.65 3.39
C ALA A 62 2.12 -2.88 4.00
N PHE A 63 2.87 -3.91 4.37
CA PHE A 63 2.33 -5.13 4.96
C PHE A 63 1.64 -4.87 6.31
N VAL A 64 2.31 -4.15 7.21
CA VAL A 64 1.75 -3.80 8.53
C VAL A 64 0.52 -2.92 8.36
N PHE A 65 0.56 -1.95 7.46
CA PHE A 65 -0.60 -1.12 7.14
C PHE A 65 -1.78 -1.97 6.70
N ASN A 66 -1.55 -2.89 5.76
CA ASN A 66 -2.60 -3.74 5.22
C ASN A 66 -3.21 -4.67 6.27
N LEU A 67 -2.36 -5.26 7.12
CA LEU A 67 -2.78 -6.09 8.24
C LEU A 67 -3.63 -5.28 9.23
N LEU A 68 -3.22 -4.04 9.55
CA LEU A 68 -3.96 -3.16 10.44
C LEU A 68 -5.31 -2.74 9.83
N SER A 69 -5.39 -2.51 8.52
CA SER A 69 -6.67 -2.20 7.85
C SER A 69 -7.68 -3.33 8.01
N TYR A 70 -7.27 -4.59 7.84
CA TYR A 70 -8.15 -5.73 8.09
C TYR A 70 -8.48 -5.95 9.57
N LEU A 71 -7.52 -5.72 10.47
CA LEU A 71 -7.78 -5.76 11.90
C LEU A 71 -8.84 -4.72 12.29
N MET A 72 -8.74 -3.50 11.76
CA MET A 72 -9.72 -2.45 11.99
C MET A 72 -11.07 -2.81 11.38
N ALA A 73 -11.10 -3.33 10.14
CA ALA A 73 -12.34 -3.80 9.51
C ALA A 73 -13.05 -4.84 10.39
N TYR A 74 -12.29 -5.78 10.97
CA TYR A 74 -12.82 -6.75 11.92
C TYR A 74 -13.34 -6.11 13.22
N LEU A 75 -12.61 -5.14 13.79
CA LEU A 75 -13.00 -4.48 15.04
C LEU A 75 -14.23 -3.56 14.90
N VAL A 76 -14.48 -3.04 13.70
CA VAL A 76 -15.62 -2.15 13.41
C VAL A 76 -16.75 -2.86 12.63
N ASP A 77 -16.74 -4.19 12.61
CA ASP A 77 -17.74 -5.05 11.97
C ASP A 77 -17.99 -4.74 10.47
N VAL A 78 -16.95 -4.28 9.75
CA VAL A 78 -17.00 -4.14 8.29
C VAL A 78 -16.95 -5.54 7.67
N PRO A 79 -17.96 -5.94 6.88
CA PRO A 79 -18.04 -7.29 6.36
C PRO A 79 -16.91 -7.57 5.35
N ILE A 80 -16.11 -8.60 5.63
CA ILE A 80 -15.12 -9.12 4.67
C ILE A 80 -15.84 -10.13 3.78
N GLU A 81 -16.12 -9.77 2.52
CA GLU A 81 -16.91 -10.60 1.60
C GLU A 81 -16.29 -11.99 1.35
N SER A 82 -14.96 -12.09 1.24
CA SER A 82 -14.29 -13.40 1.13
C SER A 82 -12.80 -13.34 1.48
N TRP A 83 -12.25 -14.48 1.91
CA TRP A 83 -10.81 -14.69 2.09
C TRP A 83 -10.01 -14.55 0.79
N THR A 84 -10.64 -14.80 -0.37
CA THR A 84 -10.00 -14.60 -1.67
C THR A 84 -9.66 -13.13 -1.90
N ILE A 85 -10.51 -12.21 -1.46
CA ILE A 85 -10.24 -10.77 -1.54
C ILE A 85 -9.05 -10.42 -0.68
N VAL A 86 -8.94 -10.97 0.54
CA VAL A 86 -7.78 -10.77 1.42
C VAL A 86 -6.49 -11.25 0.75
N VAL A 87 -6.48 -12.44 0.16
CA VAL A 87 -5.29 -12.94 -0.56
C VAL A 87 -4.94 -12.07 -1.77
N LEU A 88 -5.95 -11.64 -2.53
CA LEU A 88 -5.77 -10.72 -3.66
C LEU A 88 -5.17 -9.40 -3.19
N ASP A 89 -5.61 -8.93 -2.04
CA ASP A 89 -5.16 -7.68 -1.42
C ASP A 89 -3.66 -7.71 -1.12
N PHE A 90 -3.21 -8.71 -0.37
CA PHE A 90 -1.80 -8.90 -0.03
C PHE A 90 -0.92 -9.18 -1.25
N THR A 91 -1.42 -9.88 -2.26
CA THR A 91 -0.65 -10.15 -3.49
C THR A 91 -0.55 -8.90 -4.37
N SER A 92 -1.64 -8.15 -4.52
CA SER A 92 -1.67 -6.91 -5.28
C SER A 92 -0.82 -5.81 -4.63
N LEU A 93 -0.70 -5.78 -3.30
CA LEU A 93 0.26 -4.93 -2.58
C LEU A 93 1.68 -5.11 -3.11
N VAL A 94 2.15 -6.35 -3.20
CA VAL A 94 3.51 -6.64 -3.68
C VAL A 94 3.65 -6.22 -5.14
N ALA A 95 2.65 -6.49 -5.96
CA ALA A 95 2.66 -6.13 -7.38
C ALA A 95 2.71 -4.61 -7.58
N PHE A 96 1.77 -3.86 -7.01
CA PHE A 96 1.66 -2.42 -7.20
C PHE A 96 2.83 -1.64 -6.58
N LEU A 97 3.34 -2.08 -5.42
CA LEU A 97 4.52 -1.47 -4.82
C LEU A 97 5.74 -1.63 -5.73
N ASN A 98 5.94 -2.80 -6.34
CA ASN A 98 7.03 -3.04 -7.29
C ASN A 98 6.88 -2.22 -8.57
N ILE A 99 5.67 -2.18 -9.15
CA ILE A 99 5.38 -1.40 -10.36
C ILE A 99 5.67 0.08 -10.09
N GLY A 100 5.16 0.63 -8.98
CA GLY A 100 5.45 2.00 -8.57
C GLY A 100 6.94 2.26 -8.43
N MET A 101 7.67 1.40 -7.69
CA MET A 101 9.12 1.53 -7.51
C MET A 101 9.89 1.53 -8.82
N TYR A 102 9.52 0.65 -9.75
CA TYR A 102 10.15 0.58 -11.06
C TYR A 102 9.95 1.89 -11.84
N ILE A 103 8.72 2.41 -11.88
CA ILE A 103 8.42 3.66 -12.59
C ILE A 103 9.11 4.85 -11.91
N GLY A 104 9.10 4.94 -10.58
CA GLY A 104 9.78 6.01 -9.85
C GLY A 104 11.30 6.03 -10.10
N ARG A 105 11.95 4.86 -10.09
CA ARG A 105 13.39 4.75 -10.43
C ARG A 105 13.67 5.17 -11.87
N ARG A 106 12.82 4.76 -12.82
CA ARG A 106 12.94 5.13 -14.23
C ARG A 106 12.78 6.64 -14.41
N ALA A 107 11.87 7.27 -13.68
CA ALA A 107 11.67 8.71 -13.73
C ALA A 107 12.88 9.45 -13.14
N GLN A 108 13.39 9.01 -11.98
CA GLN A 108 14.60 9.57 -11.38
C GLN A 108 15.84 9.44 -12.27
N SER A 109 16.00 8.35 -13.03
CA SER A 109 17.17 8.16 -13.92
C SER A 109 17.20 9.08 -15.14
N LYS A 110 16.09 9.77 -15.43
CA LYS A 110 15.96 10.68 -16.58
C LYS A 110 16.20 12.15 -16.21
N GLU A 111 16.32 12.45 -14.92
CA GLU A 111 16.74 13.76 -14.38
C GLU A 111 18.24 13.76 -14.09
#